data_AF-A0A1A9VMC2-F1
#
_entry.id   AF-A0A1A9VMC2-F1
#
_cell.length_a   1.000
_cell.length_b   1.000
_cell.length_c   1.000
_cell.angle_alpha   90.00
_cell.angle_beta   90.00
_cell.angle_gamma   90.00
#
_symmetry.space_group_name_H-M   'P 1'
#
loop_
_entity.id
_entity.type
_entity.pdbx_description
1 polymer ?
#
loop_
_entity_poly.entity_id
_entity_poly.type
_entity_poly.pdbx_seq_one_letter_code
_entity_poly.pdbx_strand_id
1 'polypeptide(L)'
;MLKILKNLKCSIVVLPVFKRYLLQAIEPIDTGTMTEVTTKLMSQLGVDIGYQAEQKKRDHLLKYMPKREDLPPRSMGESYIMATIPLRTDKAMQEKYVSNVGTVRLGRLIEAMDFFAIWVCQQYIKIPNLPPNERLPYIFVNIIVNSMSILGQLPSYDKDLRISGYVSSVGKTSLEVSVWVHLINGKVMSQITHGNFLMAARNATNTGSAPVNPLKIETEEEKQISEEAKKLTVKFLNRYGVEIGYQPNLPKRDHLLKYTTKQDQLPVRCMKDSYILAIIPLSTEPSMQVIYINSVGQLRIGRLLEAMDIFAGYICQQYVHLPDLPANETLPYTFVTMMVDGTRVESQLPAHGRNVHLTGHTSWVGKTSLEVSVWANIVNDEALFPVTQLNFLMVARNATNTGPAEVNAIKTCNDEEEKIIDEGALRAQRRRERQKTPALRTKPTPQEHEMIYDLVDKTTDKLCLELNKRTLPDGGRWMSDSFAMSTVVSFPENRNAQNTVFGGFIMRNCVEISFAAAYQYCLERPILEHISEISFDKPVPIRSILKMFSYIIYVEENFMIVMTVNEIIEANTGENITTNEKIASTIIASIPVKINPAL
;
A
#
# COMPACT_ATOMS: atom_id res chain seq x y z
N MET A 1 31.68 12.86 -45.63
CA MET A 1 31.32 12.02 -44.47
C MET A 1 32.54 11.50 -43.68
N LEU A 2 33.70 12.19 -43.66
CA LEU A 2 34.84 11.81 -42.79
C LEU A 2 35.75 13.00 -42.36
N LYS A 3 35.23 14.24 -42.38
CA LYS A 3 36.01 15.45 -42.05
C LYS A 3 35.30 16.47 -41.13
N ILE A 4 34.16 16.11 -40.53
CA ILE A 4 33.42 16.97 -39.59
C ILE A 4 33.60 16.52 -38.10
N LEU A 5 34.33 15.44 -37.84
CA LEU A 5 34.53 14.86 -36.50
C LEU A 5 35.78 15.33 -35.73
N LYS A 6 36.45 16.43 -36.13
CA LYS A 6 37.72 16.86 -35.50
C LYS A 6 37.70 18.16 -34.68
N ASN A 7 36.60 18.91 -34.61
CA ASN A 7 36.56 20.22 -33.94
C ASN A 7 35.43 20.40 -32.90
N LEU A 8 35.20 19.39 -32.06
CA LEU A 8 34.47 19.55 -30.79
C LEU A 8 35.28 18.92 -29.66
N LYS A 9 36.41 19.56 -29.30
CA LYS A 9 36.96 19.44 -27.95
C LYS A 9 36.06 20.23 -27.00
N CYS A 10 34.88 19.68 -26.71
CA CYS A 10 34.17 20.05 -25.49
C CYS A 10 34.87 19.30 -24.36
N SER A 11 35.55 20.05 -23.51
CA SER A 11 36.02 19.58 -22.21
C SER A 11 34.86 18.89 -21.50
N ILE A 12 34.90 17.56 -21.44
CA ILE A 12 34.06 16.78 -20.53
C ILE A 12 34.60 17.14 -19.13
N VAL A 13 34.05 18.21 -18.56
CA VAL A 13 34.04 18.35 -17.13
C VAL A 13 33.15 17.23 -16.64
N VAL A 14 33.76 16.12 -16.24
CA VAL A 14 33.13 15.11 -15.40
C VAL A 14 32.75 15.83 -14.11
N LEU A 15 31.54 16.38 -14.06
CA LEU A 15 30.96 16.86 -12.81
C LEU A 15 30.74 15.64 -11.90
N PRO A 16 31.39 15.56 -10.73
CA PRO A 16 31.16 14.47 -9.80
C PRO A 16 29.83 14.73 -9.07
N VAL A 17 28.73 14.22 -9.61
CA VAL A 17 27.39 14.32 -8.96
C VAL A 17 27.23 13.32 -7.79
N PHE A 18 28.21 12.46 -7.53
CA PHE A 18 28.08 11.31 -6.61
C PHE A 18 28.76 11.47 -5.24
N LYS A 19 28.49 12.56 -4.49
CA LYS A 19 29.28 12.81 -3.26
C LYS A 19 28.58 13.38 -2.02
N ARG A 20 27.31 13.06 -1.71
CA ARG A 20 26.62 13.80 -0.62
C ARG A 20 25.83 13.08 0.48
N TYR A 21 26.02 11.78 0.77
CA TYR A 21 25.22 11.13 1.84
C TYR A 21 25.92 10.15 2.80
N LEU A 22 27.18 9.77 2.60
CA LEU A 22 27.98 9.11 3.66
C LEU A 22 28.71 10.20 4.47
N LEU A 23 28.83 10.04 5.80
CA LEU A 23 29.79 10.80 6.61
C LEU A 23 31.20 10.49 6.09
N GLN A 24 31.76 11.34 5.23
CA GLN A 24 33.02 11.04 4.53
C GLN A 24 34.24 11.07 5.45
N ALA A 25 34.13 11.77 6.58
CA ALA A 25 35.23 12.02 7.50
C ALA A 25 35.30 11.02 8.69
N ILE A 26 34.33 10.11 8.82
CA ILE A 26 34.20 9.21 9.97
C ILE A 26 34.07 7.77 9.46
N GLU A 27 34.90 6.85 9.94
CA GLU A 27 34.70 5.43 9.64
C GLU A 27 33.62 4.84 10.57
N PRO A 28 32.69 4.03 10.05
CA PRO A 28 31.67 3.40 10.88
C PRO A 28 32.29 2.36 11.81
N ILE A 29 31.75 2.25 13.03
CA ILE A 29 32.16 1.24 14.01
C ILE A 29 31.71 -0.14 13.51
N ASP A 30 32.64 -1.09 13.41
CA ASP A 30 32.36 -2.46 13.03
C ASP A 30 31.66 -3.21 14.19
N THR A 31 30.45 -3.69 13.92
CA THR A 31 29.63 -4.44 14.89
C THR A 31 29.62 -5.95 14.63
N GLY A 32 30.40 -6.41 13.65
CA GLY A 32 30.56 -7.80 13.26
C GLY A 32 29.65 -8.21 12.11
N THR A 33 29.14 -9.44 12.15
CA THR A 33 28.21 -9.96 11.14
C THR A 33 26.75 -9.60 11.45
N MET A 34 25.88 -9.60 10.44
CA MET A 34 24.43 -9.43 10.67
C MET A 34 23.83 -10.52 11.56
N THR A 35 24.42 -11.72 11.60
CA THR A 35 24.03 -12.78 12.54
C THR A 35 24.35 -12.39 13.98
N GLU A 36 25.53 -11.85 14.23
CA GLU A 36 25.92 -11.33 15.54
C GLU A 36 25.07 -10.13 15.97
N VAL A 37 24.82 -9.19 15.06
CA VAL A 37 23.92 -8.04 15.31
C VAL A 37 22.54 -8.54 15.71
N THR A 38 21.97 -9.48 14.95
CA THR A 38 20.65 -10.07 15.26
C THR A 38 20.66 -10.74 16.64
N THR A 39 21.73 -11.49 16.96
CA THR A 39 21.85 -12.20 18.24
C THR A 39 21.97 -11.24 19.42
N LYS A 40 22.81 -10.21 19.30
CA LYS A 40 22.97 -9.14 20.30
C LYS A 40 21.65 -8.39 20.51
N LEU A 41 20.96 -8.03 19.43
CA LEU A 41 19.67 -7.35 19.46
C LEU A 41 18.60 -8.17 20.18
N MET A 42 18.45 -9.46 19.83
CA MET A 42 17.47 -10.35 20.46
C MET A 42 17.76 -10.54 21.96
N SER A 43 19.04 -10.70 22.33
CA SER A 43 19.47 -10.79 23.74
C SER A 43 19.13 -9.52 24.53
N GLN A 44 19.34 -8.33 23.93
CA GLN A 44 18.98 -7.05 24.55
C GLN A 44 17.46 -6.84 24.68
N LEU A 45 16.68 -7.36 23.73
CA LEU A 45 15.22 -7.32 23.80
C LEU A 45 14.64 -8.38 24.76
N GLY A 46 15.46 -9.34 25.20
CA GLY A 46 15.04 -10.42 26.08
C GLY A 46 14.19 -11.48 25.41
N VAL A 47 14.36 -11.62 24.10
CA VAL A 47 13.71 -12.64 23.28
C VAL A 47 14.63 -13.86 23.26
N ASP A 48 14.19 -14.95 23.90
CA ASP A 48 14.88 -16.23 23.82
C ASP A 48 14.78 -16.78 22.38
N ILE A 49 15.81 -17.48 21.91
CA ILE A 49 15.79 -18.10 20.59
C ILE A 49 14.79 -19.27 20.60
N GLY A 50 13.70 -19.16 19.83
CA GLY A 50 12.64 -20.18 19.73
C GLY A 50 11.25 -19.62 20.06
N TYR A 51 10.19 -20.35 19.70
CA TYR A 51 8.81 -19.97 20.02
C TYR A 51 8.51 -20.24 21.51
N GLN A 52 8.03 -19.22 22.23
CA GLN A 52 7.48 -19.36 23.58
C GLN A 52 6.06 -18.79 23.59
N ALA A 53 5.11 -19.54 24.14
CA ALA A 53 3.69 -19.18 24.13
C ALA A 53 3.38 -17.91 24.96
N GLU A 54 4.21 -17.58 25.94
CA GLU A 54 4.10 -16.36 26.75
C GLU A 54 5.40 -15.55 26.69
N GLN A 55 5.30 -14.30 26.24
CA GLN A 55 6.44 -13.38 26.24
C GLN A 55 6.68 -12.83 27.65
N LYS A 56 7.93 -12.81 28.09
CA LYS A 56 8.33 -12.22 29.38
C LYS A 56 8.03 -10.72 29.38
N LYS A 57 7.15 -10.27 30.29
CA LYS A 57 6.83 -8.84 30.46
C LYS A 57 8.07 -8.07 30.91
N ARG A 58 8.32 -6.92 30.27
CA ARG A 58 9.49 -6.05 30.54
C ARG A 58 9.14 -4.88 31.47
N ASP A 59 8.06 -5.01 32.24
CA ASP A 59 7.54 -3.96 33.14
C ASP A 59 8.58 -3.47 34.15
N HIS A 60 9.46 -4.36 34.61
CA HIS A 60 10.55 -4.04 35.54
C HIS A 60 11.55 -3.02 34.97
N LEU A 61 11.63 -2.85 33.64
CA LEU A 61 12.51 -1.87 33.01
C LEU A 61 11.92 -0.45 33.01
N LEU A 62 10.62 -0.28 33.29
CA LEU A 62 9.97 1.03 33.31
C LEU A 62 10.57 1.97 34.37
N LYS A 63 11.12 1.43 35.48
CA LYS A 63 11.82 2.22 36.50
C LYS A 63 13.09 2.91 35.99
N TYR A 64 13.66 2.42 34.88
CA TYR A 64 14.85 2.99 34.24
C TYR A 64 14.50 3.90 33.06
N MET A 65 13.21 4.20 32.84
CA MET A 65 12.78 5.13 31.80
C MET A 65 13.28 6.54 32.13
N PRO A 66 14.15 7.14 31.30
CA PRO A 66 14.69 8.46 31.58
C PRO A 66 13.66 9.55 31.26
N LYS A 67 13.77 10.71 31.90
CA LYS A 67 13.16 11.93 31.37
C LYS A 67 14.05 12.51 30.29
N ARG A 68 13.49 13.35 29.41
CA ARG A 68 14.25 13.89 28.29
C ARG A 68 15.39 14.79 28.75
N GLU A 69 15.21 15.50 29.87
CA GLU A 69 16.23 16.39 30.42
C GLU A 69 17.46 15.63 30.94
N ASP A 70 17.30 14.36 31.29
CA ASP A 70 18.36 13.49 31.83
C ASP A 70 19.22 12.85 30.73
N LEU A 71 18.82 13.00 29.45
CA LEU A 71 19.50 12.37 28.33
C LEU A 71 20.61 13.28 27.77
N PRO A 72 21.88 12.84 27.78
CA PRO A 72 22.96 13.63 27.22
C PRO A 72 22.81 13.77 25.70
N PRO A 73 23.24 14.90 25.11
CA PRO A 73 23.24 15.06 23.66
C PRO A 73 24.29 14.13 23.01
N ARG A 74 24.01 13.64 21.80
CA ARG A 74 24.86 12.68 21.06
C ARG A 74 25.04 13.08 19.61
N SER A 75 26.20 12.78 19.01
CA SER A 75 26.47 13.13 17.61
C SER A 75 26.09 12.01 16.63
N MET A 76 26.00 12.32 15.34
CA MET A 76 25.69 11.32 14.31
C MET A 76 26.77 10.24 14.27
N GLY A 77 28.05 10.65 14.34
CA GLY A 77 29.20 9.76 14.32
C GLY A 77 29.17 8.69 15.41
N GLU A 78 28.64 8.98 16.60
CA GLU A 78 28.52 8.00 17.69
C GLU A 78 27.49 6.89 17.41
N SER A 79 26.59 7.08 16.44
CA SER A 79 25.66 6.04 15.96
C SER A 79 26.08 5.43 14.63
N TYR A 80 27.19 5.89 14.05
CA TYR A 80 27.61 5.41 12.76
C TYR A 80 28.28 4.04 12.87
N ILE A 81 27.52 3.02 12.50
CA ILE A 81 27.89 1.62 12.67
C ILE A 81 27.76 0.86 11.35
N MET A 82 28.44 -0.28 11.27
CA MET A 82 28.35 -1.19 10.13
C MET A 82 28.35 -2.65 10.55
N ALA A 83 27.84 -3.51 9.68
CA ALA A 83 27.91 -4.96 9.80
C ALA A 83 28.07 -5.62 8.44
N THR A 84 28.61 -6.84 8.43
CA THR A 84 28.83 -7.62 7.20
C THR A 84 27.76 -8.71 7.03
N ILE A 85 27.33 -8.93 5.79
CA ILE A 85 26.55 -10.11 5.36
C ILE A 85 27.51 -10.97 4.51
N PRO A 86 28.15 -11.99 5.12
CA PRO A 86 29.23 -12.74 4.47
C PRO A 86 28.68 -13.82 3.53
N LEU A 87 28.16 -13.43 2.37
CA LEU A 87 27.60 -14.37 1.40
C LEU A 87 28.66 -15.30 0.80
N ARG A 88 29.93 -14.92 0.70
CA ARG A 88 30.97 -15.77 0.12
C ARG A 88 31.29 -16.99 0.97
N THR A 89 31.35 -16.80 2.28
CA THR A 89 31.87 -17.80 3.23
C THR A 89 30.78 -18.47 4.06
N ASP A 90 29.66 -17.79 4.30
CA ASP A 90 28.55 -18.30 5.12
C ASP A 90 27.39 -18.82 4.25
N LYS A 91 27.26 -20.15 4.21
CA LYS A 91 26.22 -20.84 3.43
C LYS A 91 24.81 -20.61 3.99
N ALA A 92 24.64 -20.44 5.30
CA ALA A 92 23.34 -20.13 5.87
C ALA A 92 22.88 -18.71 5.48
N MET A 93 23.82 -17.77 5.39
CA MET A 93 23.54 -16.43 4.84
C MET A 93 23.23 -16.48 3.34
N GLN A 94 23.89 -17.35 2.56
CA GLN A 94 23.51 -17.58 1.16
C GLN A 94 22.06 -18.06 1.06
N GLU A 95 21.68 -19.11 1.78
CA GLU A 95 20.30 -19.64 1.76
C GLU A 95 19.26 -18.59 2.18
N LYS A 96 19.59 -17.78 3.18
CA LYS A 96 18.72 -16.72 3.69
C LYS A 96 18.54 -15.57 2.70
N TYR A 97 19.63 -15.09 2.08
CA TYR A 97 19.65 -13.87 1.29
C TYR A 97 19.67 -14.08 -0.22
N VAL A 98 19.89 -15.28 -0.76
CA VAL A 98 20.07 -15.52 -2.20
C VAL A 98 18.85 -16.23 -2.80
N SER A 99 18.39 -15.77 -3.95
CA SER A 99 17.28 -16.33 -4.71
C SER A 99 17.67 -17.60 -5.49
N ASN A 100 16.69 -18.29 -6.06
CA ASN A 100 16.91 -19.43 -6.95
C ASN A 100 17.67 -19.08 -8.24
N VAL A 101 17.70 -17.80 -8.65
CA VAL A 101 18.46 -17.32 -9.81
C VAL A 101 19.89 -16.87 -9.45
N GLY A 102 20.33 -17.09 -8.21
CA GLY A 102 21.71 -16.82 -7.78
C GLY A 102 22.02 -15.36 -7.46
N THR A 103 21.01 -14.49 -7.39
CA THR A 103 21.16 -13.08 -6.98
C THR A 103 20.55 -12.82 -5.61
N VAL A 104 21.01 -11.76 -4.93
CA VAL A 104 20.50 -11.39 -3.60
C VAL A 104 19.03 -10.96 -3.66
N ARG A 105 18.21 -11.51 -2.76
CA ARG A 105 16.79 -11.19 -2.54
C ARG A 105 16.68 -9.81 -1.92
N LEU A 106 16.21 -8.84 -2.70
CA LEU A 106 16.00 -7.48 -2.22
C LEU A 106 15.09 -7.41 -0.98
N GLY A 107 14.00 -8.18 -0.93
CA GLY A 107 13.10 -8.20 0.23
C GLY A 107 13.81 -8.58 1.54
N ARG A 108 14.76 -9.52 1.47
CA ARG A 108 15.59 -9.92 2.63
C ARG A 108 16.60 -8.85 3.02
N LEU A 109 17.12 -8.10 2.04
CA LEU A 109 17.96 -6.93 2.33
C LEU A 109 17.16 -5.82 3.01
N ILE A 110 15.94 -5.56 2.57
CA ILE A 110 15.07 -4.54 3.18
C ILE A 110 14.73 -4.95 4.63
N GLU A 111 14.41 -6.23 4.85
CA GLU A 111 14.22 -6.78 6.21
C GLU A 111 15.48 -6.60 7.07
N ALA A 112 16.67 -6.89 6.53
CA ALA A 112 17.93 -6.67 7.22
C ALA A 112 18.21 -5.19 7.50
N MET A 113 17.83 -4.28 6.59
CA MET A 113 17.95 -2.84 6.79
C MET A 113 17.05 -2.34 7.92
N ASP A 114 15.83 -2.85 8.01
CA ASP A 114 14.92 -2.53 9.11
C ASP A 114 15.47 -3.01 10.46
N PHE A 115 15.90 -4.27 10.54
CA PHE A 115 16.58 -4.81 11.72
C PHE A 115 17.84 -4.01 12.09
N PHE A 116 18.62 -3.61 11.09
CA PHE A 116 19.82 -2.82 11.31
C PHE A 116 19.49 -1.39 11.77
N ALA A 117 18.41 -0.78 11.28
CA ALA A 117 17.95 0.53 11.75
C ALA A 117 17.58 0.49 13.25
N ILE A 118 16.91 -0.59 13.70
CA ILE A 118 16.64 -0.81 15.13
C ILE A 118 17.94 -0.89 15.93
N TRP A 119 18.94 -1.60 15.40
CA TRP A 119 20.25 -1.72 16.04
C TRP A 119 20.97 -0.36 16.13
N VAL A 120 20.94 0.45 15.06
CA VAL A 120 21.46 1.83 15.07
C VAL A 120 20.77 2.66 16.16
N CYS A 121 19.44 2.57 16.31
CA CYS A 121 18.73 3.25 17.40
C CYS A 121 19.18 2.81 18.78
N GLN A 122 19.39 1.51 19.00
CA GLN A 122 19.89 0.99 20.28
C GLN A 122 21.29 1.51 20.59
N GLN A 123 22.19 1.55 19.60
CA GLN A 123 23.52 2.10 19.77
C GLN A 123 23.51 3.61 20.00
N TYR A 124 22.50 4.33 19.48
CA TYR A 124 22.33 5.76 19.70
C TYR A 124 21.72 6.11 21.07
N ILE A 125 20.96 5.25 21.74
CA ILE A 125 20.47 5.58 23.08
C ILE A 125 21.56 5.44 24.15
N LYS A 126 21.71 6.48 24.97
CA LYS A 126 22.60 6.47 26.14
C LYS A 126 21.86 6.97 27.37
N ILE A 127 21.67 6.07 28.33
CA ILE A 127 21.03 6.36 29.62
C ILE A 127 22.14 6.36 30.68
N PRO A 128 22.49 7.51 31.29
CA PRO A 128 23.60 7.59 32.24
C PRO A 128 23.49 6.65 33.45
N ASN A 129 22.26 6.42 33.93
CA ASN A 129 22.00 5.69 35.17
C ASN A 129 21.50 4.24 34.94
N LEU A 130 21.65 3.70 33.73
CA LEU A 130 21.27 2.32 33.46
C LEU A 130 22.35 1.36 34.00
N PRO A 131 22.01 0.37 34.85
CA PRO A 131 23.00 -0.59 35.34
C PRO A 131 23.68 -1.35 34.18
N PRO A 132 24.99 -1.68 34.28
CA PRO A 132 25.74 -2.29 33.17
C PRO A 132 25.17 -3.60 32.63
N ASN A 133 24.50 -4.38 33.48
CA ASN A 133 23.92 -5.68 33.12
C ASN A 133 22.42 -5.60 32.78
N GLU A 134 21.84 -4.39 32.81
CA GLU A 134 20.42 -4.19 32.58
C GLU A 134 20.13 -3.90 31.10
N ARG A 135 18.96 -4.34 30.63
CA ARG A 135 18.54 -4.14 29.24
C ARG A 135 18.03 -2.72 29.01
N LEU A 136 18.24 -2.20 27.81
CA LEU A 136 17.67 -0.91 27.40
C LEU A 136 16.14 -0.94 27.56
N PRO A 137 15.52 0.02 28.27
CA PRO A 137 14.08 0.07 28.50
C PRO A 137 13.30 0.58 27.27
N TYR A 138 13.80 0.32 26.05
CA TYR A 138 13.27 0.84 24.80
C TYR A 138 12.77 -0.30 23.89
N ILE A 139 11.74 0.03 23.11
CA ILE A 139 11.34 -0.70 21.91
C ILE A 139 11.34 0.32 20.78
N PHE A 140 12.05 0.02 19.69
CA PHE A 140 12.02 0.84 18.48
C PHE A 140 11.08 0.21 17.47
N VAL A 141 10.19 1.02 16.92
CA VAL A 141 9.21 0.59 15.93
C VAL A 141 9.45 1.41 14.68
N ASN A 142 9.61 0.74 13.55
CA ASN A 142 9.64 1.44 12.27
C ASN A 142 8.25 2.04 11.98
N ILE A 143 8.23 3.35 11.74
CA ILE A 143 7.02 4.10 11.39
C ILE A 143 6.85 4.09 9.87
N ILE A 144 7.93 4.39 9.15
CA ILE A 144 7.95 4.47 7.70
C ILE A 144 9.37 4.40 7.16
N VAL A 145 9.51 3.84 5.96
CA VAL A 145 10.70 3.98 5.12
C VAL A 145 10.48 5.17 4.17
N ASN A 146 11.05 6.34 4.49
CA ASN A 146 10.82 7.63 3.82
C ASN A 146 11.20 7.61 2.33
N SER A 147 12.35 7.04 2.01
CA SER A 147 12.86 6.95 0.64
C SER A 147 13.80 5.76 0.56
N MET A 148 13.62 4.91 -0.44
CA MET A 148 14.53 3.80 -0.72
C MET A 148 15.01 3.88 -2.17
N SER A 149 16.32 3.99 -2.35
CA SER A 149 16.97 4.08 -3.66
C SER A 149 17.80 2.84 -3.90
N ILE A 150 17.48 2.09 -4.94
CA ILE A 150 18.31 0.98 -5.43
C ILE A 150 19.19 1.55 -6.54
N LEU A 151 20.48 1.62 -6.28
CA LEU A 151 21.45 2.35 -7.12
C LEU A 151 22.38 1.42 -7.91
N GLY A 152 22.28 0.10 -7.70
CA GLY A 152 23.13 -0.90 -8.36
C GLY A 152 22.39 -2.18 -8.74
N GLN A 153 23.03 -3.00 -9.59
CA GLN A 153 22.55 -4.35 -9.90
C GLN A 153 22.63 -5.24 -8.64
N LEU A 154 21.65 -6.13 -8.47
CA LEU A 154 21.65 -7.06 -7.36
C LEU A 154 22.87 -8.00 -7.47
N PRO A 155 23.68 -8.11 -6.40
CA PRO A 155 24.90 -8.89 -6.46
C PRO A 155 24.62 -10.39 -6.54
N SER A 156 25.59 -11.10 -7.11
CA SER A 156 25.64 -12.56 -7.14
C SER A 156 25.84 -13.13 -5.72
N TYR A 157 25.43 -14.39 -5.54
CA TYR A 157 25.49 -15.17 -4.30
C TYR A 157 26.87 -15.27 -3.64
N ASP A 158 27.95 -14.98 -4.37
CA ASP A 158 29.35 -15.11 -3.95
C ASP A 158 29.99 -13.79 -3.49
N LYS A 159 29.19 -12.72 -3.36
CA LYS A 159 29.71 -11.39 -3.01
C LYS A 159 29.21 -10.92 -1.65
N ASP A 160 30.15 -10.61 -0.76
CA ASP A 160 29.83 -10.11 0.58
C ASP A 160 29.23 -8.70 0.50
N LEU A 161 28.31 -8.42 1.43
CA LEU A 161 27.67 -7.11 1.55
C LEU A 161 28.05 -6.47 2.87
N ARG A 162 28.10 -5.14 2.87
CA ARG A 162 28.23 -4.33 4.07
C ARG A 162 26.97 -3.50 4.22
N ILE A 163 26.33 -3.61 5.38
CA ILE A 163 25.28 -2.68 5.78
C ILE A 163 25.88 -1.66 6.75
N SER A 164 25.54 -0.39 6.59
CA SER A 164 25.99 0.69 7.48
C SER A 164 24.89 1.71 7.68
N GLY A 165 24.94 2.45 8.77
CA GLY A 165 23.88 3.42 9.07
C GLY A 165 24.14 4.25 10.30
N TYR A 166 23.46 5.39 10.38
CA TYR A 166 23.55 6.34 11.49
C TYR A 166 22.22 7.08 11.67
N VAL A 167 22.06 7.72 12.84
CA VAL A 167 20.91 8.60 13.12
C VAL A 167 21.15 9.96 12.45
N SER A 168 20.32 10.31 11.47
CA SER A 168 20.42 11.55 10.68
C SER A 168 19.58 12.70 11.23
N SER A 169 18.53 12.41 12.00
CA SER A 169 17.72 13.42 12.68
C SER A 169 17.03 12.85 13.90
N VAL A 170 16.69 13.71 14.87
CA VAL A 170 16.07 13.29 16.12
C VAL A 170 14.93 14.24 16.50
N GLY A 171 13.76 13.66 16.78
CA GLY A 171 12.60 14.32 17.35
C GLY A 171 12.59 14.27 18.89
N LYS A 172 11.40 14.38 19.51
CA LYS A 172 11.28 14.18 20.96
C LYS A 172 11.34 12.70 21.35
N THR A 173 10.71 11.86 20.53
CA THR A 173 10.48 10.42 20.76
C THR A 173 10.62 9.63 19.45
N SER A 174 11.34 10.20 18.48
CA SER A 174 11.53 9.61 17.16
C SER A 174 12.96 9.86 16.66
N LEU A 175 13.45 8.96 15.81
CA LEU A 175 14.76 9.05 15.18
C LEU A 175 14.59 8.79 13.68
N GLU A 176 15.21 9.60 12.85
CA GLU A 176 15.41 9.27 11.44
C GLU A 176 16.78 8.59 11.30
N VAL A 177 16.79 7.40 10.70
CA VAL A 177 17.95 6.53 10.58
C VAL A 177 18.22 6.30 9.10
N SER A 178 19.39 6.69 8.64
CA SER A 178 19.82 6.45 7.27
C SER A 178 20.66 5.17 7.22
N VAL A 179 20.32 4.27 6.31
CA VAL A 179 20.93 2.94 6.17
C VAL A 179 21.34 2.70 4.73
N TRP A 180 22.58 2.24 4.53
CA TRP A 180 23.16 1.89 3.23
C TRP A 180 23.53 0.43 3.19
N VAL A 181 23.39 -0.19 2.02
CA VAL A 181 23.98 -1.48 1.71
C VAL A 181 24.95 -1.30 0.55
N HIS A 182 26.18 -1.73 0.77
CA HIS A 182 27.26 -1.71 -0.19
C HIS A 182 27.70 -3.14 -0.51
N LEU A 183 28.07 -3.35 -1.77
CA LEU A 183 28.75 -4.56 -2.21
C LEU A 183 30.25 -4.42 -1.97
N ILE A 184 30.87 -5.46 -1.41
CA ILE A 184 32.31 -5.52 -1.19
C ILE A 184 32.96 -6.24 -2.38
N ASN A 185 33.71 -5.50 -3.21
CA ASN A 185 34.53 -6.03 -4.29
C ASN A 185 36.01 -5.75 -4.01
N GLY A 186 36.62 -6.56 -3.13
CA GLY A 186 37.99 -6.34 -2.69
C GLY A 186 38.10 -5.04 -1.90
N LYS A 187 38.86 -4.06 -2.40
CA LYS A 187 38.99 -2.72 -1.79
C LYS A 187 37.92 -1.72 -2.25
N VAL A 188 37.09 -2.07 -3.24
CA VAL A 188 36.09 -1.17 -3.81
C VAL A 188 34.72 -1.50 -3.25
N MET A 189 34.04 -0.48 -2.72
CA MET A 189 32.66 -0.57 -2.24
C MET A 189 31.74 0.08 -3.28
N SER A 190 30.76 -0.65 -3.79
CA SER A 190 29.72 -0.09 -4.68
C SER A 190 28.37 -0.09 -3.98
N GLN A 191 27.70 1.07 -3.95
CA GLN A 191 26.41 1.22 -3.30
C GLN A 191 25.32 0.43 -4.05
N ILE A 192 24.57 -0.39 -3.30
CA ILE A 192 23.47 -1.20 -3.83
C ILE A 192 22.14 -0.56 -3.51
N THR A 193 21.91 -0.24 -2.23
CA THR A 193 20.67 0.40 -1.79
C THR A 193 20.92 1.39 -0.66
N HIS A 194 20.06 2.38 -0.53
CA HIS A 194 20.01 3.34 0.56
C HIS A 194 18.55 3.57 0.97
N GLY A 195 18.29 3.59 2.27
CA GLY A 195 16.98 3.80 2.85
C GLY A 195 17.02 4.72 4.06
N ASN A 196 16.05 5.63 4.16
CA ASN A 196 15.81 6.45 5.36
C ASN A 196 14.62 5.87 6.14
N PHE A 197 14.82 5.53 7.40
CA PHE A 197 13.85 4.89 8.29
C PHE A 197 13.46 5.87 9.39
N LEU A 198 12.18 6.18 9.51
CA LEU A 198 11.67 6.94 10.64
C LEU A 198 11.24 5.96 11.74
N MET A 199 11.91 6.02 12.88
CA MET A 199 11.76 5.10 14.00
C MET A 199 11.07 5.81 15.17
N ALA A 200 10.06 5.18 15.77
CA ALA A 200 9.46 5.60 17.02
C ALA A 200 10.15 4.92 18.20
N ALA A 201 10.56 5.71 19.20
CA ALA A 201 11.01 5.19 20.48
C ALA A 201 9.80 4.99 21.41
N ARG A 202 9.64 3.77 21.91
CA ARG A 202 8.56 3.35 22.80
C ARG A 202 9.16 2.81 24.10
N ASN A 203 8.39 2.89 25.18
CA ASN A 203 8.81 2.31 26.46
C ASN A 203 8.88 0.77 26.38
N ALA A 204 9.49 0.15 27.40
CA ALA A 204 9.71 -1.30 27.46
C ALA A 204 8.44 -2.16 27.33
N THR A 205 7.26 -1.58 27.59
CA THR A 205 5.94 -2.24 27.50
C THR A 205 5.14 -1.83 26.27
N ASN A 206 5.71 -0.99 25.40
CA ASN A 206 5.07 -0.42 24.22
C ASN A 206 3.75 0.36 24.48
N THR A 207 3.51 0.80 25.72
CA THR A 207 2.30 1.53 26.12
C THR A 207 2.42 3.04 25.91
N GLY A 208 3.64 3.57 25.78
CA GLY A 208 3.88 5.00 25.67
C GLY A 208 5.14 5.33 24.88
N SER A 209 5.25 6.58 24.45
CA SER A 209 6.45 7.11 23.80
C SER A 209 7.62 7.25 24.78
N ALA A 210 8.83 6.93 24.35
CA ALA A 210 10.04 7.10 25.14
C ALA A 210 10.89 8.27 24.58
N PRO A 211 11.42 9.16 25.43
CA PRO A 211 12.25 10.26 24.98
C PRO A 211 13.59 9.76 24.44
N VAL A 212 14.21 10.49 23.52
CA VAL A 212 15.49 10.10 22.88
C VAL A 212 16.55 11.18 23.07
N ASN A 213 17.82 10.78 23.07
CA ASN A 213 18.96 11.68 23.26
C ASN A 213 18.96 12.82 22.23
N PRO A 214 19.09 14.10 22.62
CA PRO A 214 19.15 15.21 21.66
C PRO A 214 20.33 15.05 20.70
N LEU A 215 20.11 15.37 19.41
CA LEU A 215 21.17 15.32 18.42
C LEU A 215 22.11 16.53 18.56
N LYS A 216 23.40 16.27 18.75
CA LYS A 216 24.49 17.25 18.73
C LYS A 216 25.09 17.28 17.33
N ILE A 217 24.98 18.42 16.65
CA ILE A 217 25.58 18.62 15.34
C ILE A 217 27.01 19.12 15.54
N GLU A 218 28.00 18.37 15.05
CA GLU A 218 29.43 18.65 15.23
C GLU A 218 30.08 19.21 13.96
N THR A 219 29.53 18.90 12.78
CA THR A 219 30.08 19.36 11.49
C THR A 219 29.01 20.02 10.61
N GLU A 220 29.46 20.81 9.63
CA GLU A 220 28.56 21.41 8.63
C GLU A 220 27.93 20.35 7.71
N GLU A 221 28.60 19.21 7.50
CA GLU A 221 28.06 18.04 6.80
C GLU A 221 26.87 17.44 7.58
N GLU A 222 27.03 17.21 8.88
CA GLU A 222 25.94 16.73 9.75
C GLU A 222 24.77 17.71 9.80
N LYS A 223 25.06 19.03 9.76
CA LYS A 223 24.02 20.05 9.74
C LYS A 223 23.15 19.95 8.48
N GLN A 224 23.77 19.85 7.31
CA GLN A 224 23.06 19.70 6.03
C GLN A 224 22.19 18.43 6.03
N ILE A 225 22.76 17.30 6.46
CA ILE A 225 22.05 16.03 6.56
C ILE A 225 20.82 16.15 7.48
N SER A 226 20.99 16.78 8.66
CA SER A 226 19.90 16.95 9.63
C SER A 226 18.79 17.85 9.11
N GLU A 227 19.13 18.93 8.39
CA GLU A 227 18.15 19.83 7.80
C GLU A 227 17.36 19.18 6.66
N GLU A 228 18.02 18.40 5.80
CA GLU A 228 17.35 17.64 4.73
C GLU A 228 16.40 16.58 5.29
N ALA A 229 16.86 15.80 6.28
CA ALA A 229 16.05 14.82 6.99
C ALA A 229 14.80 15.45 7.64
N LYS A 230 14.96 16.58 8.35
CA LYS A 230 13.83 17.33 8.92
C LYS A 230 12.85 17.83 7.86
N LYS A 231 13.33 18.34 6.72
CA LYS A 231 12.46 18.79 5.61
C LYS A 231 11.66 17.65 5.02
N LEU A 232 12.27 16.48 4.82
CA LEU A 232 11.60 15.27 4.34
C LEU A 232 10.50 14.83 5.31
N THR A 233 10.83 14.77 6.59
CA THR A 233 9.87 14.43 7.66
C THR A 233 8.72 15.43 7.73
N VAL A 234 8.97 16.74 7.64
CA VAL A 234 7.91 17.78 7.66
C VAL A 234 7.04 17.77 6.39
N LYS A 235 7.66 17.60 5.21
CA LYS A 235 6.93 17.51 3.93
C LYS A 235 5.98 16.31 3.92
N PHE A 236 6.37 15.21 4.54
CA PHE A 236 5.52 14.04 4.74
C PHE A 236 4.39 14.33 5.75
N LEU A 237 4.71 14.85 6.93
CA LEU A 237 3.75 15.19 7.98
C LEU A 237 2.62 16.10 7.49
N ASN A 238 2.99 17.15 6.75
CA ASN A 238 2.03 18.10 6.19
C ASN A 238 1.19 17.51 5.04
N ARG A 239 1.73 16.55 4.28
CA ARG A 239 1.05 15.97 3.12
C ARG A 239 -0.03 14.96 3.49
N TYR A 240 0.09 14.31 4.65
CA TYR A 240 -0.86 13.27 5.06
C TYR A 240 -1.79 13.70 6.21
N GLY A 241 -1.52 14.80 6.91
CA GLY A 241 -2.37 15.23 8.04
C GLY A 241 -2.46 14.17 9.16
N VAL A 242 -1.48 13.27 9.23
CA VAL A 242 -1.40 12.17 10.19
C VAL A 242 -0.37 12.54 11.25
N GLU A 243 -0.77 12.58 12.53
CA GLU A 243 0.17 12.63 13.65
C GLU A 243 0.97 11.31 13.73
N ILE A 244 2.28 11.41 13.95
CA ILE A 244 3.20 10.26 14.01
C ILE A 244 2.89 9.37 15.22
N GLY A 245 2.78 8.06 14.97
CA GLY A 245 2.63 7.01 15.97
C GLY A 245 1.23 6.40 16.02
N TYR A 246 1.13 5.11 16.31
CA TYR A 246 -0.15 4.48 16.65
C TYR A 246 -0.66 5.10 17.95
N GLN A 247 -1.60 6.04 17.82
CA GLN A 247 -2.41 6.49 18.93
C GLN A 247 -3.67 5.61 18.98
N PRO A 248 -3.90 4.84 20.06
CA PRO A 248 -5.07 3.97 20.16
C PRO A 248 -6.39 4.74 20.08
N ASN A 249 -6.35 6.04 20.41
CA ASN A 249 -7.42 7.01 20.23
C ASN A 249 -6.87 8.15 19.37
N LEU A 250 -7.39 8.30 18.14
CA LEU A 250 -7.08 9.47 17.30
C LEU A 250 -7.54 10.77 18.00
N PRO A 251 -6.86 11.91 17.75
CA PRO A 251 -7.36 13.21 18.18
C PRO A 251 -8.77 13.40 17.63
N LYS A 252 -9.73 13.73 18.51
CA LYS A 252 -11.10 13.99 18.08
C LYS A 252 -11.11 15.20 17.17
N ARG A 253 -11.71 15.06 15.99
CA ARG A 253 -11.88 16.15 15.00
C ARG A 253 -13.12 17.01 15.29
N ASP A 254 -13.59 17.00 16.54
CA ASP A 254 -14.81 17.72 16.94
C ASP A 254 -14.68 19.23 16.72
N HIS A 255 -13.46 19.78 16.88
CA HIS A 255 -13.20 21.21 16.67
C HIS A 255 -13.42 21.67 15.23
N LEU A 256 -13.38 20.73 14.26
CA LEU A 256 -13.63 20.99 12.85
C LEU A 256 -15.12 21.06 12.51
N LEU A 257 -16.01 20.55 13.37
CA LEU A 257 -17.45 20.56 13.12
C LEU A 257 -18.01 21.96 12.94
N LYS A 258 -17.38 22.98 13.56
CA LYS A 258 -17.75 24.39 13.40
C LYS A 258 -17.61 24.91 11.96
N TYR A 259 -16.80 24.25 11.13
CA TYR A 259 -16.61 24.59 9.72
C TYR A 259 -17.54 23.78 8.79
N THR A 260 -18.44 22.97 9.34
CA THR A 260 -19.45 22.28 8.54
C THR A 260 -20.39 23.32 7.95
N THR A 261 -20.38 23.45 6.63
CA THR A 261 -21.12 24.48 5.90
C THR A 261 -22.41 23.89 5.34
N LYS A 262 -23.50 24.66 5.36
CA LYS A 262 -24.77 24.24 4.75
C LYS A 262 -24.79 24.49 3.24
N GLN A 263 -25.64 23.76 2.53
CA GLN A 263 -25.74 23.72 1.08
C GLN A 263 -25.92 25.10 0.45
N ASP A 264 -26.71 25.97 1.08
CA ASP A 264 -27.02 27.34 0.63
C ASP A 264 -25.82 28.29 0.74
N GLN A 265 -24.82 27.95 1.54
CA GLN A 265 -23.60 28.73 1.75
C GLN A 265 -22.42 28.19 0.91
N LEU A 266 -22.56 27.02 0.29
CA LEU A 266 -21.52 26.43 -0.54
C LEU A 266 -21.53 27.07 -1.94
N PRO A 267 -20.38 27.59 -2.43
CA PRO A 267 -20.31 28.13 -3.78
C PRO A 267 -20.49 27.02 -4.82
N VAL A 268 -21.11 27.38 -5.95
CA VAL A 268 -21.27 26.50 -7.11
C VAL A 268 -19.94 26.40 -7.86
N ARG A 269 -19.54 25.18 -8.25
CA ARG A 269 -18.24 24.88 -8.87
C ARG A 269 -18.37 24.27 -10.27
N CYS A 270 -17.31 24.37 -11.06
CA CYS A 270 -17.21 23.74 -12.38
C CYS A 270 -16.50 22.38 -12.28
N MET A 271 -16.64 21.52 -13.29
CA MET A 271 -15.88 20.26 -13.35
C MET A 271 -14.36 20.50 -13.35
N LYS A 272 -13.88 21.48 -14.14
CA LYS A 272 -12.46 21.85 -14.24
C LYS A 272 -11.77 22.14 -12.90
N ASP A 273 -12.54 22.52 -11.89
CA ASP A 273 -12.05 22.82 -10.54
C ASP A 273 -11.48 21.59 -9.82
N SER A 274 -11.76 20.41 -10.36
CA SER A 274 -11.33 19.10 -9.85
C SER A 274 -10.54 18.29 -10.87
N TYR A 275 -10.25 18.88 -12.05
CA TYR A 275 -9.51 18.21 -13.10
C TYR A 275 -8.03 18.13 -12.75
N ILE A 276 -7.54 16.92 -12.48
CA ILE A 276 -6.18 16.68 -11.97
C ILE A 276 -5.52 15.58 -12.78
N LEU A 277 -4.20 15.73 -12.96
CA LEU A 277 -3.30 14.69 -13.45
C LEU A 277 -2.33 14.28 -12.31
N ALA A 278 -2.24 12.99 -12.04
CA ALA A 278 -1.20 12.38 -11.23
C ALA A 278 -0.40 11.38 -12.08
N ILE A 279 0.88 11.20 -11.72
CA ILE A 279 1.81 10.32 -12.46
C ILE A 279 2.32 9.26 -11.50
N ILE A 280 2.24 8.00 -11.91
CA ILE A 280 2.97 6.88 -11.32
C ILE A 280 4.29 6.77 -12.11
N PRO A 281 5.43 7.18 -11.54
CA PRO A 281 6.67 7.43 -12.30
C PRO A 281 7.49 6.14 -12.53
N LEU A 282 6.90 5.16 -13.23
CA LEU A 282 7.55 3.86 -13.45
C LEU A 282 8.80 3.94 -14.34
N SER A 283 8.98 4.99 -15.16
CA SER A 283 10.18 5.14 -15.98
C SER A 283 11.40 5.61 -15.19
N THR A 284 11.19 6.43 -14.16
CA THR A 284 12.27 7.06 -13.39
C THR A 284 12.43 6.48 -11.97
N GLU A 285 11.42 5.80 -11.43
CA GLU A 285 11.44 5.29 -10.05
C GLU A 285 11.29 3.75 -9.99
N PRO A 286 12.40 3.00 -9.83
CA PRO A 286 12.36 1.55 -9.70
C PRO A 286 11.57 1.05 -8.49
N SER A 287 11.51 1.83 -7.39
CA SER A 287 10.69 1.51 -6.22
C SER A 287 9.20 1.41 -6.56
N MET A 288 8.71 2.28 -7.45
CA MET A 288 7.33 2.24 -7.94
C MET A 288 7.10 1.03 -8.85
N GLN A 289 8.10 0.59 -9.62
CA GLN A 289 8.01 -0.65 -10.39
C GLN A 289 7.78 -1.86 -9.49
N VAL A 290 8.46 -1.96 -8.35
CA VAL A 290 8.26 -3.07 -7.39
C VAL A 290 6.81 -3.14 -6.88
N ILE A 291 6.16 -1.99 -6.71
CA ILE A 291 4.79 -1.90 -6.22
C ILE A 291 3.80 -2.26 -7.33
N TYR A 292 3.96 -1.68 -8.51
CA TYR A 292 2.94 -1.69 -9.57
C TYR A 292 3.17 -2.71 -10.69
N ILE A 293 4.34 -3.34 -10.79
CA ILE A 293 4.65 -4.28 -11.86
C ILE A 293 4.63 -5.72 -11.34
N ASN A 294 4.10 -6.64 -12.16
CA ASN A 294 4.12 -8.08 -11.89
C ASN A 294 5.33 -8.78 -12.53
N SER A 295 5.46 -10.09 -12.31
CA SER A 295 6.59 -10.90 -12.79
C SER A 295 6.79 -10.93 -14.32
N VAL A 296 5.77 -10.53 -15.10
CA VAL A 296 5.82 -10.48 -16.58
C VAL A 296 5.92 -9.05 -17.12
N GLY A 297 6.16 -8.05 -16.26
CA GLY A 297 6.36 -6.67 -16.69
C GLY A 297 5.07 -5.88 -16.98
N GLN A 298 3.90 -6.40 -16.58
CA GLN A 298 2.59 -5.76 -16.72
C GLN A 298 2.13 -5.11 -15.41
N LEU A 299 1.14 -4.20 -15.49
CA LEU A 299 0.55 -3.57 -14.31
C LEU A 299 -0.17 -4.59 -13.41
N ARG A 300 0.02 -4.45 -12.11
CA ARG A 300 -0.78 -5.09 -11.08
C ARG A 300 -2.08 -4.32 -10.92
N ILE A 301 -3.13 -4.80 -11.56
CA ILE A 301 -4.44 -4.10 -11.57
C ILE A 301 -4.94 -3.83 -10.15
N GLY A 302 -4.82 -4.77 -9.21
CA GLY A 302 -5.20 -4.53 -7.82
C GLY A 302 -4.49 -3.32 -7.19
N ARG A 303 -3.19 -3.12 -7.44
CA ARG A 303 -2.43 -1.95 -6.98
C ARG A 303 -2.83 -0.66 -7.69
N LEU A 304 -3.16 -0.76 -8.98
CA LEU A 304 -3.69 0.37 -9.74
C LEU A 304 -5.04 0.83 -9.18
N LEU A 305 -5.96 -0.09 -8.88
CA LEU A 305 -7.25 0.23 -8.25
C LEU A 305 -7.09 0.90 -6.88
N GLU A 306 -6.16 0.40 -6.06
CA GLU A 306 -5.82 1.01 -4.77
C GLU A 306 -5.38 2.47 -4.95
N ALA A 307 -4.52 2.73 -5.94
CA ALA A 307 -4.05 4.08 -6.25
C ALA A 307 -5.16 4.98 -6.83
N MET A 308 -6.00 4.45 -7.71
CA MET A 308 -7.12 5.19 -8.31
C MET A 308 -8.15 5.59 -7.25
N ASP A 309 -8.40 4.76 -6.24
CA ASP A 309 -9.31 5.08 -5.13
C ASP A 309 -8.73 6.19 -4.22
N ILE A 310 -7.42 6.16 -3.94
CA ILE A 310 -6.72 7.27 -3.26
C ILE A 310 -6.85 8.56 -4.08
N PHE A 311 -6.64 8.46 -5.39
CA PHE A 311 -6.71 9.59 -6.29
C PHE A 311 -8.13 10.17 -6.39
N ALA A 312 -9.17 9.33 -6.40
CA ALA A 312 -10.57 9.76 -6.37
C ALA A 312 -10.91 10.51 -5.08
N GLY A 313 -10.43 10.03 -3.93
CA GLY A 313 -10.53 10.74 -2.65
C GLY A 313 -9.83 12.11 -2.68
N TYR A 314 -8.67 12.20 -3.33
CA TYR A 314 -7.95 13.46 -3.50
C TYR A 314 -8.70 14.44 -4.42
N ILE A 315 -9.28 13.98 -5.52
CA ILE A 315 -10.13 14.79 -6.41
C ILE A 315 -11.31 15.37 -5.62
N CYS A 316 -11.96 14.60 -4.75
CA CYS A 316 -13.02 15.09 -3.88
C CYS A 316 -12.55 16.22 -2.95
N GLN A 317 -11.35 16.09 -2.37
CA GLN A 317 -10.77 17.13 -1.52
C GLN A 317 -10.47 18.42 -2.29
N GLN A 318 -10.02 18.32 -3.53
CA GLN A 318 -9.79 19.50 -4.39
C GLN A 318 -11.10 20.13 -4.87
N TYR A 319 -12.13 19.31 -5.12
CA TYR A 319 -13.45 19.79 -5.53
C TYR A 319 -14.23 20.47 -4.40
N VAL A 320 -14.09 20.04 -3.14
CA VAL A 320 -14.80 20.72 -2.04
C VAL A 320 -14.09 22.03 -1.67
N HIS A 321 -14.85 23.13 -1.69
CA HIS A 321 -14.36 24.44 -1.26
C HIS A 321 -15.29 25.03 -0.22
N LEU A 322 -14.72 25.30 0.96
CA LEU A 322 -15.38 25.91 2.10
C LEU A 322 -14.82 27.33 2.27
N PRO A 323 -15.60 28.39 1.98
CA PRO A 323 -15.11 29.77 2.06
C PRO A 323 -14.60 30.18 3.45
N ASP A 324 -15.21 29.64 4.50
CA ASP A 324 -14.91 30.00 5.89
C ASP A 324 -13.80 29.13 6.52
N LEU A 325 -13.22 28.19 5.77
CA LEU A 325 -12.15 27.33 6.28
C LEU A 325 -10.80 28.07 6.23
N PRO A 326 -10.10 28.25 7.37
CA PRO A 326 -8.79 28.88 7.38
C PRO A 326 -7.76 28.07 6.60
N ALA A 327 -6.83 28.73 5.91
CA ALA A 327 -5.82 28.08 5.06
C ALA A 327 -4.90 27.08 5.80
N ASN A 328 -4.73 27.24 7.12
CA ASN A 328 -3.90 26.36 7.95
C ASN A 328 -4.70 25.23 8.61
N GLU A 329 -6.01 25.14 8.37
CA GLU A 329 -6.87 24.12 8.97
C GLU A 329 -7.10 22.96 7.98
N THR A 330 -7.26 21.75 8.52
CA THR A 330 -7.57 20.58 7.69
C THR A 330 -9.02 20.59 7.21
N LEU A 331 -9.26 20.08 6.00
CA LEU A 331 -10.61 19.95 5.46
C LEU A 331 -11.49 19.11 6.41
N PRO A 332 -12.66 19.62 6.87
CA PRO A 332 -13.53 18.96 7.84
C PRO A 332 -14.39 17.84 7.21
N TYR A 333 -13.90 17.24 6.12
CA TYR A 333 -14.61 16.23 5.34
C TYR A 333 -13.86 14.91 5.38
N THR A 334 -14.63 13.84 5.34
CA THR A 334 -14.15 12.49 5.05
C THR A 334 -14.82 12.02 3.79
N PHE A 335 -14.03 11.51 2.84
CA PHE A 335 -14.58 10.86 1.65
C PHE A 335 -14.43 9.36 1.79
N VAL A 336 -15.53 8.65 1.65
CA VAL A 336 -15.60 7.19 1.70
C VAL A 336 -16.11 6.70 0.36
N THR A 337 -15.43 5.69 -0.19
CA THR A 337 -15.85 5.00 -1.40
C THR A 337 -17.08 4.17 -1.08
N MET A 338 -18.21 4.47 -1.71
CA MET A 338 -19.46 3.73 -1.53
C MET A 338 -19.64 2.70 -2.64
N MET A 339 -19.26 3.05 -3.86
CA MET A 339 -19.40 2.17 -5.01
C MET A 339 -18.36 2.53 -6.07
N VAL A 340 -17.98 1.54 -6.87
CA VAL A 340 -17.19 1.71 -8.07
C VAL A 340 -17.93 1.04 -9.22
N ASP A 341 -18.24 1.78 -10.27
CA ASP A 341 -18.86 1.21 -11.46
C ASP A 341 -17.95 0.16 -12.11
N GLY A 342 -18.56 -0.86 -12.71
CA GLY A 342 -17.81 -1.86 -13.45
C GLY A 342 -17.07 -1.29 -14.66
N THR A 343 -15.94 -1.88 -14.99
CA THR A 343 -15.08 -1.41 -16.08
C THR A 343 -14.34 -2.53 -16.78
N ARG A 344 -13.98 -2.26 -18.02
CA ARG A 344 -13.04 -3.08 -18.78
C ARG A 344 -11.61 -2.73 -18.41
N VAL A 345 -10.76 -3.74 -18.38
CA VAL A 345 -9.32 -3.64 -18.21
C VAL A 345 -8.66 -3.99 -19.53
N GLU A 346 -8.09 -2.99 -20.17
CA GLU A 346 -7.37 -3.11 -21.44
C GLU A 346 -5.88 -3.37 -21.13
N SER A 347 -5.51 -4.65 -21.01
CA SER A 347 -4.18 -5.07 -20.52
C SER A 347 -3.26 -5.56 -21.65
N GLN A 348 -2.89 -4.70 -22.59
CA GLN A 348 -2.07 -5.14 -23.75
C GLN A 348 -0.66 -4.55 -23.83
N LEU A 349 -0.30 -3.53 -23.04
CA LEU A 349 1.06 -2.97 -23.05
C LEU A 349 1.86 -3.34 -21.80
N PRO A 350 3.11 -3.82 -21.97
CA PRO A 350 4.07 -3.88 -20.88
C PRO A 350 4.25 -2.47 -20.30
N ALA A 351 4.11 -2.31 -18.99
CA ALA A 351 4.21 -1.01 -18.32
C ALA A 351 5.57 -0.78 -17.66
N HIS A 352 6.44 -1.79 -17.65
CA HIS A 352 7.79 -1.64 -17.12
C HIS A 352 8.53 -0.50 -17.86
N GLY A 353 9.09 0.43 -17.09
CA GLY A 353 9.78 1.60 -17.64
C GLY A 353 8.89 2.66 -18.29
N ARG A 354 7.55 2.58 -18.17
CA ARG A 354 6.60 3.52 -18.75
C ARG A 354 5.69 4.13 -17.70
N ASN A 355 5.65 5.45 -17.62
CA ASN A 355 4.82 6.14 -16.64
C ASN A 355 3.33 5.83 -16.85
N VAL A 356 2.58 5.79 -15.75
CA VAL A 356 1.10 5.70 -15.81
C VAL A 356 0.54 7.05 -15.42
N HIS A 357 -0.28 7.63 -16.30
CA HIS A 357 -1.04 8.84 -16.05
C HIS A 357 -2.40 8.48 -15.48
N LEU A 358 -2.69 9.02 -14.29
CA LEU A 358 -4.01 9.03 -13.69
C LEU A 358 -4.61 10.41 -13.92
N THR A 359 -5.63 10.51 -14.77
CA THR A 359 -6.40 11.75 -14.94
C THR A 359 -7.79 11.56 -14.36
N GLY A 360 -8.37 12.60 -13.80
CA GLY A 360 -9.72 12.48 -13.28
C GLY A 360 -10.34 13.81 -12.90
N HIS A 361 -11.67 13.77 -12.72
CA HIS A 361 -12.49 14.91 -12.33
C HIS A 361 -13.81 14.45 -11.73
N THR A 362 -14.50 15.36 -11.04
CA THR A 362 -15.87 15.15 -10.59
C THR A 362 -16.83 15.24 -11.77
N SER A 363 -17.54 14.16 -12.07
CA SER A 363 -18.46 14.06 -13.23
C SER A 363 -19.92 14.22 -12.85
N TRP A 364 -20.29 14.05 -11.58
CA TRP A 364 -21.63 14.35 -11.08
C TRP A 364 -21.59 14.65 -9.58
N VAL A 365 -22.52 15.48 -9.10
CA VAL A 365 -22.61 15.84 -7.68
C VAL A 365 -24.04 15.69 -7.19
N GLY A 366 -24.22 14.89 -6.14
CA GLY A 366 -25.42 14.82 -5.34
C GLY A 366 -25.36 15.78 -4.15
N LYS A 367 -26.28 15.64 -3.20
CA LYS A 367 -26.30 16.50 -2.01
C LYS A 367 -25.08 16.28 -1.10
N THR A 368 -24.71 15.02 -0.89
CA THR A 368 -23.63 14.58 0.03
C THR A 368 -22.77 13.50 -0.61
N SER A 369 -22.76 13.42 -1.94
CA SER A 369 -22.06 12.40 -2.72
C SER A 369 -21.53 12.99 -4.01
N LEU A 370 -20.44 12.42 -4.51
CA LEU A 370 -19.80 12.82 -5.76
C LEU A 370 -19.51 11.58 -6.60
N GLU A 371 -19.81 11.65 -7.89
CA GLU A 371 -19.23 10.72 -8.88
C GLU A 371 -17.90 11.32 -9.35
N VAL A 372 -16.84 10.54 -9.26
CA VAL A 372 -15.50 10.90 -9.70
C VAL A 372 -15.06 9.93 -10.78
N SER A 373 -14.84 10.44 -11.99
CA SER A 373 -14.34 9.67 -13.11
C SER A 373 -12.82 9.73 -13.14
N VAL A 374 -12.17 8.57 -13.22
CA VAL A 374 -10.71 8.42 -13.22
C VAL A 374 -10.29 7.52 -14.37
N TRP A 375 -9.35 8.00 -15.19
CA TRP A 375 -8.72 7.26 -16.27
C TRP A 375 -7.29 6.92 -15.89
N ALA A 376 -6.88 5.68 -16.20
CA ALA A 376 -5.50 5.25 -16.12
C ALA A 376 -4.98 4.97 -17.54
N ASN A 377 -3.90 5.62 -17.92
CA ASN A 377 -3.26 5.48 -19.23
C ASN A 377 -1.77 5.18 -19.08
N ILE A 378 -1.24 4.22 -19.84
CA ILE A 378 0.21 4.03 -19.98
C ILE A 378 0.73 5.04 -20.99
N VAL A 379 1.78 5.77 -20.63
CA VAL A 379 2.48 6.68 -21.52
C VAL A 379 3.55 5.90 -22.27
N ASN A 380 3.46 5.89 -23.59
CA ASN A 380 4.53 5.40 -24.45
C ASN A 380 4.86 6.46 -25.49
N ASP A 381 6.07 7.01 -25.38
CA ASP A 381 6.51 8.20 -26.09
C ASP A 381 5.58 9.39 -25.80
N GLU A 382 4.76 9.81 -26.77
CA GLU A 382 3.76 10.87 -26.63
C GLU A 382 2.31 10.35 -26.65
N ALA A 383 2.12 9.05 -26.89
CA ALA A 383 0.80 8.44 -26.98
C ALA A 383 0.31 7.92 -25.62
N LEU A 384 -0.97 8.16 -25.33
CA LEU A 384 -1.67 7.62 -24.17
C LEU A 384 -2.39 6.35 -24.57
N PHE A 385 -2.06 5.25 -23.91
CA PHE A 385 -2.71 3.97 -24.12
C PHE A 385 -3.65 3.67 -22.94
N PRO A 386 -4.96 3.57 -23.18
CA PRO A 386 -5.92 3.32 -22.11
C PRO A 386 -5.67 1.96 -21.44
N VAL A 387 -5.72 1.97 -20.12
CA VAL A 387 -5.71 0.75 -19.29
C VAL A 387 -7.10 0.51 -18.75
N THR A 388 -7.70 1.52 -18.12
CA THR A 388 -9.05 1.41 -17.57
C THR A 388 -9.61 2.79 -17.22
N GLN A 389 -10.94 2.89 -17.15
CA GLN A 389 -11.68 4.05 -16.68
C GLN A 389 -12.67 3.61 -15.59
N LEU A 390 -12.64 4.28 -14.45
CA LEU A 390 -13.51 3.97 -13.31
C LEU A 390 -14.32 5.19 -12.92
N ASN A 391 -15.58 4.95 -12.54
CA ASN A 391 -16.40 5.95 -11.86
C ASN A 391 -16.56 5.54 -10.40
N PHE A 392 -15.99 6.35 -9.51
CA PHE A 392 -16.09 6.19 -8.07
C PHE A 392 -17.25 7.03 -7.56
N LEU A 393 -18.20 6.38 -6.90
CA LEU A 393 -19.23 7.07 -6.14
C LEU A 393 -18.74 7.25 -4.71
N MET A 394 -18.35 8.48 -4.39
CA MET A 394 -17.79 8.90 -3.13
C MET A 394 -18.87 9.54 -2.26
N VAL A 395 -18.89 9.24 -0.96
CA VAL A 395 -19.78 9.86 0.02
C VAL A 395 -18.98 10.80 0.91
N ALA A 396 -19.48 12.03 1.03
CA ALA A 396 -18.94 13.03 1.93
C ALA A 396 -19.55 12.89 3.33
N ARG A 397 -18.69 12.77 4.33
CA ARG A 397 -19.06 12.67 5.75
C ARG A 397 -18.40 13.81 6.51
N ASN A 398 -19.03 14.23 7.61
CA ASN A 398 -18.50 15.28 8.47
C ASN A 398 -17.16 14.85 9.13
N ALA A 399 -16.50 15.79 9.81
CA ALA A 399 -15.18 15.59 10.39
C ALA A 399 -15.09 14.39 11.35
N THR A 400 -16.20 14.06 12.03
CA THR A 400 -16.32 12.97 13.00
C THR A 400 -16.93 11.69 12.41
N ASN A 401 -17.24 11.66 11.12
CA ASN A 401 -17.93 10.56 10.43
C ASN A 401 -19.28 10.15 11.05
N THR A 402 -19.92 11.04 11.81
CA THR A 402 -21.22 10.77 12.46
C THR A 402 -22.39 11.07 11.54
N GLY A 403 -22.22 11.95 10.55
CA GLY A 403 -23.28 12.37 9.65
C GLY A 403 -22.79 12.68 8.23
N PRO A 404 -23.71 12.81 7.28
CA PRO A 404 -23.39 13.26 5.94
C PRO A 404 -22.90 14.72 5.94
N ALA A 405 -22.01 15.07 5.02
CA ALA A 405 -21.57 16.44 4.78
C ALA A 405 -22.02 16.91 3.39
N GLU A 406 -22.62 18.09 3.32
CA GLU A 406 -23.12 18.67 2.08
C GLU A 406 -21.96 19.15 1.20
N VAL A 407 -22.08 19.05 -0.12
CA VAL A 407 -20.97 19.36 -1.07
C VAL A 407 -21.36 20.43 -2.07
N ASN A 408 -20.36 21.11 -2.63
CA ASN A 408 -20.55 22.20 -3.59
C ASN A 408 -21.36 21.73 -4.82
N ALA A 409 -22.43 22.43 -5.16
CA ALA A 409 -23.20 22.11 -6.37
C ALA A 409 -22.33 22.28 -7.63
N ILE A 410 -22.52 21.38 -8.60
CA ILE A 410 -21.81 21.45 -9.89
C ILE A 410 -22.63 22.23 -10.91
N LYS A 411 -21.97 23.07 -11.70
CA LYS A 411 -22.53 23.71 -12.90
C LYS A 411 -21.70 23.35 -14.12
N THR A 412 -22.35 23.42 -15.28
CA THR A 412 -21.70 23.31 -16.58
C THR A 412 -20.96 24.60 -16.88
N CYS A 413 -19.71 24.50 -17.33
CA CYS A 413 -18.91 25.66 -17.73
C CYS A 413 -18.49 25.62 -19.20
N ASN A 414 -18.86 24.56 -19.93
CA ASN A 414 -18.79 24.40 -21.39
C ASN A 414 -19.68 23.23 -21.85
N ASP A 415 -19.87 23.10 -23.17
CA ASP A 415 -20.73 22.08 -23.79
C ASP A 415 -20.23 20.63 -23.57
N GLU A 416 -18.92 20.43 -23.38
CA GLU A 416 -18.36 19.10 -23.08
C GLU A 416 -18.69 18.68 -21.64
N GLU A 417 -18.57 19.62 -20.69
CA GLU A 417 -18.96 19.42 -19.30
C GLU A 417 -20.45 19.11 -19.17
N GLU A 418 -21.31 19.75 -19.98
CA GLU A 418 -22.75 19.47 -19.99
C GLU A 418 -23.05 18.00 -20.30
N LYS A 419 -22.45 17.45 -21.35
CA LYS A 419 -22.62 16.04 -21.72
C LYS A 419 -22.15 15.10 -20.61
N ILE A 420 -20.99 15.37 -20.02
CA ILE A 420 -20.41 14.54 -18.95
C ILE A 420 -21.32 14.54 -17.71
N ILE A 421 -21.82 15.71 -17.32
CA ILE A 421 -22.70 15.87 -16.16
C ILE A 421 -24.05 15.21 -16.39
N ASP A 422 -24.63 15.36 -17.58
CA ASP A 422 -25.88 14.71 -17.95
C ASP A 422 -25.76 13.18 -17.93
N GLU A 423 -24.67 12.64 -18.48
CA GLU A 423 -24.38 11.21 -18.40
C GLU A 423 -24.21 10.72 -16.95
N GLY A 424 -23.55 11.51 -16.11
CA GLY A 424 -23.41 11.23 -14.68
C GLY A 424 -24.75 11.25 -13.95
N ALA A 425 -25.65 12.17 -14.29
CA ALA A 425 -27.01 12.22 -13.76
C ALA A 425 -27.84 11.00 -14.19
N LEU A 426 -27.70 10.56 -15.44
CA LEU A 426 -28.32 9.33 -15.94
C LEU A 426 -27.77 8.09 -15.23
N ARG A 427 -26.44 8.00 -14.99
CA ARG A 427 -25.84 6.93 -14.17
C ARG A 427 -26.41 6.94 -12.75
N ALA A 428 -26.51 8.10 -12.11
CA ALA A 428 -27.10 8.24 -10.78
C ALA A 428 -28.58 7.84 -10.74
N GLN A 429 -29.35 8.12 -11.79
CA GLN A 429 -30.73 7.63 -11.93
C GLN A 429 -30.78 6.11 -12.03
N ARG A 430 -29.98 5.50 -12.92
CA ARG A 430 -29.91 4.03 -13.09
C ARG A 430 -29.55 3.33 -11.78
N ARG A 431 -28.60 3.86 -11.00
CA ARG A 431 -28.25 3.32 -9.68
C ARG A 431 -29.45 3.34 -8.72
N ARG A 432 -30.21 4.43 -8.67
CA ARG A 432 -31.43 4.54 -7.85
C ARG A 432 -32.52 3.57 -8.28
N GLU A 433 -32.66 3.30 -9.58
CA GLU A 433 -33.62 2.33 -10.10
C GLU A 433 -33.20 0.89 -9.76
N ARG A 434 -31.91 0.55 -9.91
CA ARG A 434 -31.37 -0.77 -9.53
C ARG A 434 -31.55 -1.07 -8.04
N GLN A 435 -31.37 -0.07 -7.17
CA GLN A 435 -31.61 -0.25 -5.73
C GLN A 435 -33.06 -0.60 -5.39
N LYS A 436 -34.04 -0.23 -6.24
CA LYS A 436 -35.46 -0.57 -6.03
C LYS A 436 -35.79 -2.03 -6.38
N THR A 437 -34.94 -2.70 -7.17
CA THR A 437 -35.20 -4.05 -7.67
C THR A 437 -34.03 -4.99 -7.32
N PRO A 438 -34.03 -5.59 -6.10
CA PRO A 438 -32.96 -6.50 -5.71
C PRO A 438 -32.92 -7.74 -6.62
N ALA A 439 -31.76 -8.06 -7.19
CA ALA A 439 -31.59 -9.18 -8.14
C ALA A 439 -32.09 -10.53 -7.59
N LEU A 440 -31.96 -10.77 -6.28
CA LEU A 440 -32.46 -11.97 -5.60
C LEU A 440 -33.99 -12.10 -5.56
N ARG A 441 -34.74 -11.06 -5.95
CA ARG A 441 -36.21 -11.05 -6.00
C ARG A 441 -36.77 -11.09 -7.41
N THR A 442 -35.91 -11.09 -8.43
CA THR A 442 -36.33 -11.15 -9.83
C THR A 442 -36.32 -12.62 -10.27
N LYS A 443 -37.43 -13.08 -10.88
CA LYS A 443 -37.47 -14.44 -11.45
C LYS A 443 -36.45 -14.55 -12.59
N PRO A 444 -35.80 -15.71 -12.78
CA PRO A 444 -34.96 -15.94 -13.94
C PRO A 444 -35.73 -15.69 -15.24
N THR A 445 -35.04 -15.11 -16.20
CA THR A 445 -35.50 -14.96 -17.58
C THR A 445 -35.70 -16.33 -18.23
N PRO A 446 -36.46 -16.43 -19.35
CA PRO A 446 -36.60 -17.68 -20.08
C PRO A 446 -35.27 -18.31 -20.50
N GLN A 447 -34.28 -17.48 -20.86
CA GLN A 447 -32.93 -17.89 -21.23
C GLN A 447 -32.18 -18.48 -20.02
N GLU A 448 -32.25 -17.82 -18.85
CA GLU A 448 -31.66 -18.35 -17.62
C GLU A 448 -32.35 -19.64 -17.16
N HIS A 449 -33.67 -19.77 -17.33
CA HIS A 449 -34.38 -21.02 -17.08
C HIS A 449 -33.88 -22.16 -17.96
N GLU A 450 -33.64 -21.91 -19.24
CA GLU A 450 -33.11 -22.91 -20.16
C GLU A 450 -31.70 -23.35 -19.76
N MET A 451 -30.82 -22.41 -19.37
CA MET A 451 -29.49 -22.72 -18.85
C MET A 451 -29.55 -23.56 -17.56
N ILE A 452 -30.42 -23.20 -16.61
CA ILE A 452 -30.61 -23.96 -15.37
C ILE A 452 -31.13 -25.38 -15.69
N TYR A 453 -32.07 -25.50 -16.62
CA TYR A 453 -32.62 -26.79 -17.02
C TYR A 453 -31.55 -27.68 -17.67
N ASP A 454 -30.80 -27.15 -18.64
CA ASP A 454 -29.71 -27.87 -19.31
C ASP A 454 -28.65 -28.37 -18.32
N LEU A 455 -28.31 -27.53 -17.34
CA LEU A 455 -27.42 -27.92 -16.25
C LEU A 455 -27.97 -29.08 -15.42
N VAL A 456 -29.24 -29.00 -15.00
CA VAL A 456 -29.87 -30.05 -14.20
C VAL A 456 -29.96 -31.36 -14.99
N ASP A 457 -30.32 -31.31 -16.28
CA ASP A 457 -30.37 -32.52 -17.13
C ASP A 457 -28.99 -33.16 -17.27
N LYS A 458 -27.95 -32.36 -17.52
CA LYS A 458 -26.56 -32.84 -17.66
C LYS A 458 -26.01 -33.47 -16.39
N THR A 459 -26.44 -33.01 -15.22
CA THR A 459 -25.94 -33.47 -13.91
C THR A 459 -26.83 -34.52 -13.27
N THR A 460 -27.95 -34.89 -13.88
CA THR A 460 -28.86 -35.91 -13.36
C THR A 460 -28.57 -37.27 -13.99
N ASP A 461 -28.40 -38.29 -13.16
CA ASP A 461 -28.25 -39.67 -13.61
C ASP A 461 -29.58 -40.15 -14.23
N LYS A 462 -29.56 -40.45 -15.53
CA LYS A 462 -30.75 -40.92 -16.27
C LYS A 462 -31.13 -42.37 -15.91
N LEU A 463 -30.25 -43.10 -15.23
CA LEU A 463 -30.43 -44.50 -14.84
C LEU A 463 -30.82 -44.66 -13.36
N CYS A 464 -30.53 -43.67 -12.50
CA CYS A 464 -30.83 -43.70 -11.07
C CYS A 464 -31.54 -42.42 -10.60
N LEU A 465 -32.83 -42.54 -10.27
CA LEU A 465 -33.69 -41.43 -9.82
C LEU A 465 -33.52 -41.11 -8.32
N GLU A 466 -32.27 -40.97 -7.86
CA GLU A 466 -31.99 -40.45 -6.52
C GLU A 466 -32.01 -38.92 -6.52
N LEU A 467 -33.01 -38.32 -5.87
CA LEU A 467 -33.27 -36.87 -5.88
C LEU A 467 -32.05 -35.99 -5.55
N ASN A 468 -31.19 -36.43 -4.64
CA ASN A 468 -30.03 -35.69 -4.14
C ASN A 468 -28.68 -36.15 -4.71
N LYS A 469 -28.69 -37.09 -5.66
CA LYS A 469 -27.47 -37.56 -6.30
C LYS A 469 -27.30 -36.85 -7.64
N ARG A 470 -26.13 -36.28 -7.84
CA ARG A 470 -25.74 -35.59 -9.07
C ARG A 470 -24.44 -36.18 -9.59
N THR A 471 -24.34 -36.31 -10.90
CA THR A 471 -23.16 -36.83 -11.58
C THR A 471 -22.41 -35.68 -12.23
N LEU A 472 -21.10 -35.70 -12.11
CA LEU A 472 -20.23 -34.74 -12.76
C LEU A 472 -20.11 -35.11 -14.25
N PRO A 473 -20.51 -34.22 -15.19
CA PRO A 473 -20.30 -34.47 -16.61
C PRO A 473 -18.80 -34.56 -16.96
N ASP A 474 -18.48 -35.20 -18.08
CA ASP A 474 -17.10 -35.26 -18.58
C ASP A 474 -16.52 -33.85 -18.79
N GLY A 475 -15.29 -33.63 -18.30
CA GLY A 475 -14.66 -32.31 -18.33
C GLY A 475 -15.25 -31.30 -17.33
N GLY A 476 -16.20 -31.71 -16.48
CA GLY A 476 -16.78 -30.90 -15.42
C GLY A 476 -15.90 -30.76 -14.17
N ARG A 477 -16.18 -29.76 -13.35
CA ARG A 477 -15.63 -29.60 -11.98
C ARG A 477 -16.67 -29.01 -11.02
N TRP A 478 -16.82 -29.56 -9.82
CA TRP A 478 -17.78 -29.02 -8.85
C TRP A 478 -17.43 -27.61 -8.38
N MET A 479 -18.46 -26.77 -8.15
CA MET A 479 -18.24 -25.42 -7.64
C MET A 479 -17.65 -25.44 -6.22
N SER A 480 -18.05 -26.43 -5.40
CA SER A 480 -17.52 -26.67 -4.05
C SER A 480 -16.00 -26.84 -4.01
N ASP A 481 -15.41 -27.34 -5.11
CA ASP A 481 -13.98 -27.62 -5.24
C ASP A 481 -13.24 -26.48 -5.98
N SER A 482 -13.97 -25.45 -6.39
CA SER A 482 -13.53 -24.39 -7.31
C SER A 482 -13.51 -23.02 -6.63
N PHE A 483 -12.79 -22.93 -5.51
CA PHE A 483 -12.68 -21.71 -4.74
C PHE A 483 -11.28 -21.49 -4.15
N ALA A 484 -10.98 -20.25 -3.80
CA ALA A 484 -9.84 -19.87 -2.97
C ALA A 484 -10.31 -19.06 -1.78
N MET A 485 -9.59 -19.16 -0.65
CA MET A 485 -9.86 -18.39 0.56
C MET A 485 -8.57 -17.67 0.99
N SER A 486 -8.71 -16.41 1.37
CA SER A 486 -7.66 -15.64 2.03
C SER A 486 -8.18 -14.98 3.29
N THR A 487 -7.32 -14.79 4.29
CA THR A 487 -7.66 -14.06 5.51
C THR A 487 -6.61 -12.98 5.71
N VAL A 488 -7.06 -11.73 5.79
CA VAL A 488 -6.22 -10.54 5.88
C VAL A 488 -6.59 -9.77 7.14
N VAL A 489 -5.60 -9.54 8.00
CA VAL A 489 -5.76 -8.62 9.14
C VAL A 489 -5.55 -7.21 8.63
N SER A 490 -6.44 -6.30 8.98
CA SER A 490 -6.29 -4.89 8.62
C SER A 490 -5.35 -4.20 9.62
N PHE A 491 -4.40 -3.41 9.11
CA PHE A 491 -3.43 -2.68 9.91
C PHE A 491 -3.64 -1.16 9.77
N PRO A 492 -3.06 -0.34 10.68
CA PRO A 492 -3.20 1.12 10.60
C PRO A 492 -2.70 1.75 9.28
N GLU A 493 -1.83 1.08 8.54
CA GLU A 493 -1.41 1.51 7.19
C GLU A 493 -2.53 1.39 6.14
N ASN A 494 -3.56 0.57 6.39
CA ASN A 494 -4.65 0.30 5.45
C ASN A 494 -5.87 1.21 5.67
N ARG A 495 -5.72 2.34 6.38
CA ARG A 495 -6.83 3.17 6.86
C ARG A 495 -7.01 4.50 6.14
N ASN A 496 -8.24 4.99 6.15
CA ASN A 496 -8.54 6.41 5.93
C ASN A 496 -8.42 7.22 7.23
N ALA A 497 -8.58 8.55 7.13
CA ALA A 497 -8.41 9.50 8.24
C ALA A 497 -9.36 9.27 9.45
N GLN A 498 -10.30 8.34 9.35
CA GLN A 498 -11.35 8.03 10.35
C GLN A 498 -11.22 6.62 10.90
N ASN A 499 -10.07 5.98 10.68
CA ASN A 499 -9.75 4.67 11.23
C ASN A 499 -10.58 3.52 10.63
N THR A 500 -11.10 3.69 9.42
CA THR A 500 -11.77 2.62 8.65
C THR A 500 -10.88 2.17 7.49
N VAL A 501 -10.99 0.90 7.11
CA VAL A 501 -10.20 0.30 6.03
C VAL A 501 -10.52 1.00 4.71
N PHE A 502 -9.48 1.26 3.94
CA PHE A 502 -9.57 1.93 2.66
C PHE A 502 -10.24 1.04 1.60
N GLY A 503 -11.18 1.57 0.82
CA GLY A 503 -11.91 0.80 -0.22
C GLY A 503 -10.96 0.17 -1.22
N GLY A 504 -9.96 0.94 -1.67
CA GLY A 504 -8.88 0.49 -2.56
C GLY A 504 -8.09 -0.70 -2.04
N PHE A 505 -7.88 -0.79 -0.73
CA PHE A 505 -7.21 -1.95 -0.12
C PHE A 505 -8.08 -3.21 -0.24
N ILE A 506 -9.39 -3.10 0.02
CA ILE A 506 -10.32 -4.22 -0.13
C ILE A 506 -10.38 -4.67 -1.59
N MET A 507 -10.55 -3.74 -2.53
CA MET A 507 -10.60 -4.05 -3.98
C MET A 507 -9.34 -4.75 -4.45
N ARG A 508 -8.16 -4.26 -4.02
CA ARG A 508 -6.89 -4.88 -4.36
C ARG A 508 -6.85 -6.35 -3.96
N ASN A 509 -7.15 -6.63 -2.69
CA ASN A 509 -7.09 -8.00 -2.18
C ASN A 509 -8.13 -8.89 -2.87
N CYS A 510 -9.32 -8.36 -3.17
CA CYS A 510 -10.36 -9.10 -3.89
C CYS A 510 -9.94 -9.47 -5.33
N VAL A 511 -9.31 -8.54 -6.04
CA VAL A 511 -8.76 -8.83 -7.38
C VAL A 511 -7.61 -9.83 -7.30
N GLU A 512 -6.71 -9.69 -6.31
CA GLU A 512 -5.58 -10.61 -6.12
C GLU A 512 -6.05 -12.05 -5.79
N ILE A 513 -7.07 -12.23 -4.95
CA ILE A 513 -7.63 -13.56 -4.66
C ILE A 513 -8.45 -14.10 -5.84
N SER A 514 -9.17 -13.25 -6.59
CA SER A 514 -9.88 -13.66 -7.81
C SER A 514 -8.91 -14.19 -8.87
N PHE A 515 -7.79 -13.49 -9.03
CA PHE A 515 -6.71 -13.93 -9.91
C PHE A 515 -6.10 -15.27 -9.44
N ALA A 516 -5.88 -15.43 -8.13
CA ALA A 516 -5.35 -16.68 -7.58
C ALA A 516 -6.30 -17.87 -7.79
N ALA A 517 -7.60 -17.69 -7.54
CA ALA A 517 -8.63 -18.70 -7.76
C ALA A 517 -8.67 -19.12 -9.24
N ALA A 518 -8.70 -18.14 -10.15
CA ALA A 518 -8.66 -18.40 -11.59
C ALA A 518 -7.38 -19.14 -11.98
N TYR A 519 -6.22 -18.71 -11.49
CA TYR A 519 -4.93 -19.34 -11.80
C TYR A 519 -4.85 -20.79 -11.32
N GLN A 520 -5.38 -21.08 -10.13
CA GLN A 520 -5.51 -22.44 -9.61
C GLN A 520 -6.50 -23.29 -10.40
N TYR A 521 -7.55 -22.65 -10.95
CA TYR A 521 -8.57 -23.35 -11.72
C TYR A 521 -8.05 -23.76 -13.10
N CYS A 522 -7.47 -22.83 -13.85
CA CYS A 522 -7.04 -23.04 -15.23
C CYS A 522 -5.59 -23.54 -15.37
N LEU A 523 -4.80 -23.51 -14.30
CA LEU A 523 -3.39 -23.93 -14.26
C LEU A 523 -2.46 -23.16 -15.23
N GLU A 524 -2.92 -22.04 -15.78
CA GLU A 524 -2.19 -21.17 -16.69
C GLU A 524 -2.48 -19.71 -16.38
N ARG A 525 -1.56 -18.79 -16.68
CA ARG A 525 -1.68 -17.40 -16.22
C ARG A 525 -2.90 -16.72 -16.88
N PRO A 526 -3.95 -16.37 -16.13
CA PRO A 526 -5.13 -15.76 -16.73
C PRO A 526 -4.94 -14.26 -16.97
N ILE A 527 -5.89 -13.66 -17.66
CA ILE A 527 -5.96 -12.23 -17.95
C ILE A 527 -7.26 -11.68 -17.35
N LEU A 528 -7.16 -10.64 -16.52
CA LEU A 528 -8.33 -9.93 -16.03
C LEU A 528 -8.86 -9.02 -17.14
N GLU A 529 -10.08 -9.25 -17.59
CA GLU A 529 -10.70 -8.45 -18.66
C GLU A 529 -11.70 -7.44 -18.13
N HIS A 530 -12.50 -7.81 -17.13
CA HIS A 530 -13.56 -6.95 -16.63
C HIS A 530 -13.72 -7.10 -15.13
N ILE A 531 -13.98 -5.98 -14.47
CA ILE A 531 -14.35 -5.93 -13.06
C ILE A 531 -15.78 -5.39 -13.02
N SER A 532 -16.70 -6.14 -12.42
CA SER A 532 -18.09 -5.70 -12.27
C SER A 532 -18.20 -4.62 -11.20
N GLU A 533 -19.38 -4.03 -11.10
CA GLU A 533 -19.71 -3.05 -10.05
C GLU A 533 -19.34 -3.57 -8.66
N ILE A 534 -18.63 -2.73 -7.89
CA ILE A 534 -18.20 -3.00 -6.53
C ILE A 534 -19.01 -2.10 -5.61
N SER A 535 -19.65 -2.65 -4.60
CA SER A 535 -20.44 -1.89 -3.61
C SER A 535 -19.90 -2.13 -2.19
N PHE A 536 -19.76 -1.06 -1.42
CA PHE A 536 -19.35 -1.07 -0.02
C PHE A 536 -20.55 -0.71 0.87
N ASP A 537 -21.26 -1.73 1.35
CA ASP A 537 -22.49 -1.55 2.13
C ASP A 537 -22.23 -0.94 3.53
N LYS A 538 -21.11 -1.31 4.16
CA LYS A 538 -20.78 -0.92 5.53
C LYS A 538 -19.31 -0.52 5.64
N PRO A 539 -18.98 0.53 6.42
CA PRO A 539 -17.60 0.84 6.74
C PRO A 539 -16.93 -0.32 7.50
N VAL A 540 -15.70 -0.65 7.11
CA VAL A 540 -14.92 -1.71 7.76
C VAL A 540 -13.97 -1.11 8.79
N PRO A 541 -14.07 -1.46 10.09
CA PRO A 541 -13.09 -1.02 11.09
C PRO A 541 -11.70 -1.62 10.83
N ILE A 542 -10.61 -0.90 11.12
CA ILE A 542 -9.23 -1.45 10.96
C ILE A 542 -8.97 -2.65 11.84
N ARG A 543 -9.62 -2.75 13.00
CA ARG A 543 -9.42 -3.90 13.91
C ARG A 543 -10.21 -5.13 13.46
N SER A 544 -10.73 -5.14 12.24
CA SER A 544 -11.44 -6.28 11.69
C SER A 544 -10.52 -7.22 10.91
N ILE A 545 -10.89 -8.49 10.92
CA ILE A 545 -10.30 -9.52 10.07
C ILE A 545 -11.17 -9.63 8.82
N LEU A 546 -10.55 -9.49 7.65
CA LEU A 546 -11.19 -9.65 6.36
C LEU A 546 -10.98 -11.09 5.89
N LYS A 547 -12.03 -11.91 5.89
CA LYS A 547 -12.03 -13.21 5.21
C LYS A 547 -12.59 -13.02 3.81
N MET A 548 -11.85 -13.43 2.80
CA MET A 548 -12.23 -13.27 1.40
C MET A 548 -12.35 -14.65 0.79
N PHE A 549 -13.50 -14.93 0.20
CA PHE A 549 -13.78 -16.17 -0.52
C PHE A 549 -13.96 -15.83 -1.98
N SER A 550 -13.25 -16.53 -2.85
CA SER A 550 -13.32 -16.32 -4.29
C SER A 550 -13.76 -17.61 -4.97
N TYR A 551 -14.94 -17.58 -5.59
CA TYR A 551 -15.59 -18.73 -6.22
C TYR A 551 -15.58 -18.59 -7.73
N ILE A 552 -15.22 -19.64 -8.44
CA ILE A 552 -15.48 -19.72 -9.88
C ILE A 552 -16.97 -20.07 -10.05
N ILE A 553 -17.80 -19.10 -10.42
CA ILE A 553 -19.26 -19.28 -10.45
C ILE A 553 -19.79 -19.66 -11.82
N TYR A 554 -19.05 -19.34 -12.89
CA TYR A 554 -19.43 -19.66 -14.25
C TYR A 554 -18.19 -19.79 -15.12
N VAL A 555 -18.23 -20.71 -16.07
CA VAL A 555 -17.16 -20.95 -17.04
C VAL A 555 -17.77 -21.26 -18.38
N GLU A 556 -17.33 -20.53 -19.41
CA GLU A 556 -17.70 -20.76 -20.80
C GLU A 556 -16.45 -20.61 -21.67
N GLU A 557 -16.03 -21.70 -22.31
CA GLU A 557 -14.78 -21.79 -23.07
C GLU A 557 -13.56 -21.31 -22.26
N ASN A 558 -13.01 -20.15 -22.60
CA ASN A 558 -11.88 -19.50 -21.94
C ASN A 558 -12.31 -18.41 -20.95
N PHE A 559 -13.59 -18.08 -20.84
CA PHE A 559 -14.10 -17.07 -19.92
C PHE A 559 -14.50 -17.70 -18.59
N MET A 560 -14.06 -17.09 -17.50
CA MET A 560 -14.44 -17.46 -16.14
C MET A 560 -15.01 -16.23 -15.44
N ILE A 561 -16.18 -16.39 -14.82
CA ILE A 561 -16.72 -15.40 -13.89
C ILE A 561 -16.33 -15.83 -12.48
N VAL A 562 -15.58 -14.98 -11.82
CA VAL A 562 -15.07 -15.19 -10.47
C VAL A 562 -15.79 -14.24 -9.52
N MET A 563 -16.55 -14.79 -8.57
CA MET A 563 -17.24 -14.02 -7.55
C MET A 563 -16.45 -14.06 -6.25
N THR A 564 -15.99 -12.89 -5.81
CA THR A 564 -15.36 -12.73 -4.51
C THR A 564 -16.33 -12.12 -3.51
N VAL A 565 -16.43 -12.72 -2.32
CA VAL A 565 -17.28 -12.32 -1.22
C VAL A 565 -16.40 -12.06 0.00
N ASN A 566 -16.65 -10.94 0.68
CA ASN A 566 -15.93 -10.57 1.90
C ASN A 566 -16.80 -10.84 3.14
N GLU A 567 -16.23 -11.52 4.13
CA GLU A 567 -16.75 -11.62 5.48
C GLU A 567 -15.87 -10.82 6.42
N ILE A 568 -16.48 -9.95 7.23
CA ILE A 568 -15.77 -9.14 8.20
C ILE A 568 -15.98 -9.77 9.57
N ILE A 569 -14.90 -10.07 10.27
CA ILE A 569 -14.94 -10.54 11.65
C ILE A 569 -14.42 -9.42 12.54
N GLU A 570 -15.24 -8.98 13.48
CA GLU A 570 -14.79 -8.03 14.49
C GLU A 570 -13.89 -8.75 15.51
N ALA A 571 -12.62 -8.33 15.60
CA ALA A 571 -11.61 -9.09 16.36
C ALA A 571 -11.89 -9.19 17.87
N ASN A 572 -12.68 -8.27 18.45
CA ASN A 572 -12.95 -8.24 19.89
C ASN A 572 -14.15 -9.11 20.30
N THR A 573 -15.14 -9.22 19.43
CA THR A 573 -16.40 -9.93 19.70
C THR A 573 -16.42 -11.31 19.04
N GLY A 574 -15.62 -11.50 17.99
CA GLY A 574 -15.67 -12.69 17.14
C GLY A 574 -16.94 -12.76 16.29
N GLU A 575 -17.76 -11.70 16.30
CA GLU A 575 -18.99 -11.67 15.52
C GLU A 575 -18.68 -11.51 14.03
N ASN A 576 -19.31 -12.38 13.24
CA ASN A 576 -19.30 -12.27 11.79
C ASN A 576 -20.27 -11.16 11.37
N ILE A 577 -19.72 -10.05 10.91
CA ILE A 577 -20.44 -9.03 10.17
C ILE A 577 -20.29 -9.41 8.70
N THR A 578 -21.26 -10.16 8.16
CA THR A 578 -21.32 -10.35 6.71
C THR A 578 -21.62 -8.99 6.09
N THR A 579 -20.69 -8.46 5.29
CA THR A 579 -20.97 -7.38 4.36
C THR A 579 -21.31 -8.01 3.03
N ASN A 580 -22.34 -7.52 2.32
CA ASN A 580 -22.63 -8.01 0.97
C ASN A 580 -21.67 -7.41 -0.06
N GLU A 581 -20.42 -7.16 0.33
CA GLU A 581 -19.37 -6.74 -0.59
C GLU A 581 -19.08 -7.93 -1.51
N LYS A 582 -19.70 -7.87 -2.69
CA LYS A 582 -19.49 -8.83 -3.76
C LYS A 582 -18.74 -8.14 -4.87
N ILE A 583 -17.66 -8.77 -5.30
CA ILE A 583 -16.89 -8.34 -6.46
C ILE A 583 -16.93 -9.49 -7.45
N ALA A 584 -17.64 -9.30 -8.55
CA ALA A 584 -17.61 -10.24 -9.67
C ALA A 584 -16.57 -9.75 -10.70
N SER A 585 -15.62 -10.60 -11.05
CA SER A 585 -14.59 -10.31 -12.06
C SER A 585 -14.70 -11.31 -13.21
N THR A 586 -14.62 -10.82 -14.45
CA THR A 586 -14.48 -11.68 -15.62
C THR A 586 -13.01 -11.83 -15.94
N ILE A 587 -12.55 -13.07 -15.92
CA ILE A 587 -11.16 -13.46 -16.09
C ILE A 587 -11.08 -14.44 -17.27
N ILE A 588 -10.20 -14.17 -18.22
CA ILE A 588 -9.97 -15.00 -19.41
C ILE A 588 -8.78 -15.92 -19.16
N ALA A 589 -8.94 -17.23 -19.39
CA ALA A 589 -7.86 -18.20 -19.48
C ALA A 589 -7.22 -18.20 -20.88
N SER A 590 -5.94 -18.58 -20.96
CA SER A 590 -5.22 -18.67 -22.25
C SER A 590 -5.70 -19.84 -23.12
N ILE A 591 -6.34 -20.84 -22.52
CA ILE A 591 -6.91 -22.02 -23.16
C ILE A 591 -8.32 -22.28 -22.63
N PRO A 592 -9.17 -23.03 -23.36
CA PRO A 592 -10.44 -23.50 -22.84
C PRO A 592 -10.26 -24.30 -21.54
N VAL A 593 -11.10 -24.02 -20.56
CA VAL A 593 -11.02 -24.62 -19.21
C VAL A 593 -12.19 -25.56 -18.94
N LYS A 594 -12.06 -26.37 -17.88
CA LYS A 594 -13.13 -27.25 -17.42
C LYS A 594 -14.38 -26.42 -17.07
N ILE A 595 -15.56 -27.00 -17.29
CA ILE A 595 -16.82 -26.29 -17.04
C ILE A 595 -17.30 -26.60 -15.63
N ASN A 596 -17.88 -25.62 -14.94
CA ASN A 596 -18.57 -25.88 -13.68
C ASN A 596 -20.02 -26.31 -13.96
N PRO A 597 -20.47 -27.49 -13.50
CA PRO A 597 -21.90 -27.69 -13.28
C PRO A 597 -22.28 -26.84 -12.06
N ALA A 598 -23.29 -25.99 -12.13
CA ALA A 598 -23.60 -25.02 -11.07
C ALA A 598 -24.25 -25.64 -9.81
N LEU A 599 -23.51 -26.53 -9.14
CA LEU A 599 -23.82 -27.13 -7.84
C LEU A 599 -22.63 -26.99 -6.89
#